data_AF-A0A7C9VEE3-F1
#
_entry.id   AF-A0A7C9VEE3-F1
#
_cell.length_a   1.000
_cell.length_b   1.000
_cell.length_c   1.000
_cell.angle_alpha   90.00
_cell.angle_beta   90.00
_cell.angle_gamma   90.00
#
_symmetry.space_group_name_H-M   'P 1'
#
loop_
_entity.id
_entity.type
_entity.pdbx_description
1 polymer ?
#
loop_
_entity_poly.entity_id
_entity_poly.type
_entity_poly.pdbx_seq_one_letter_code
_entity_poly.pdbx_strand_id
1 'polypeptide(L)'
;MSALPTTPAFRLDGRRALVTGAGRGIGLAAVTALAEAGAHVTLCARTASEIDEVASALRKKGFSADTLALDVTDVAAFRAAMEARDPYHAFVNNAGTNRPNSFTDVPIEDFDAVMNLNVRAAYFAAQSVARRMVSAGVSGSIINMSSQMGHVGGVNRSLYCASKWAMEGFSKAMALDLAASKIRVNTLCPTFIETP
;
A
#
# COMPACT_ATOMS: atom_id res chain seq x y z
N MET A 1 -9.17 -3.62 44.84
CA MET A 1 -8.80 -4.45 43.67
C MET A 1 -8.17 -3.55 42.64
N SER A 2 -7.00 -3.90 42.11
CA SER A 2 -6.34 -3.11 41.07
C SER A 2 -7.06 -3.34 39.73
N ALA A 3 -7.47 -2.28 39.05
CA ALA A 3 -8.08 -2.39 37.72
C ALA A 3 -7.03 -2.86 36.70
N LEU A 4 -7.38 -3.86 35.89
CA LEU A 4 -6.53 -4.33 34.80
C LEU A 4 -6.64 -3.39 33.59
N PRO A 5 -5.56 -3.24 32.79
CA PRO A 5 -5.61 -2.44 31.57
C PRO A 5 -6.47 -3.11 30.49
N THR A 6 -7.16 -2.28 29.69
CA THR A 6 -7.92 -2.70 28.51
C THR A 6 -7.14 -2.39 27.24
N THR A 7 -7.03 -3.35 26.32
CA THR A 7 -6.39 -3.14 25.02
C THR A 7 -7.30 -2.36 24.07
N PRO A 8 -6.73 -1.58 23.14
CA PRO A 8 -7.53 -0.89 22.13
C PRO A 8 -8.24 -1.88 21.20
N ALA A 9 -9.48 -1.56 20.80
CA ALA A 9 -10.29 -2.39 19.92
C ALA A 9 -9.84 -2.38 18.43
N PHE A 10 -8.82 -1.58 18.09
CA PHE A 10 -8.29 -1.38 16.73
C PHE A 10 -9.32 -1.02 15.65
N ARG A 11 -10.48 -0.51 16.05
CA ARG A 11 -11.54 -0.07 15.15
C ARG A 11 -11.11 1.13 14.30
N LEU A 12 -11.59 1.14 13.06
CA LEU A 12 -11.38 2.18 12.06
C LEU A 12 -12.71 2.82 11.62
N ASP A 13 -13.73 2.76 12.48
CA ASP A 13 -15.04 3.37 12.22
C ASP A 13 -14.91 4.85 11.87
N GLY A 14 -15.59 5.29 10.81
CA GLY A 14 -15.52 6.66 10.29
C GLY A 14 -14.20 7.02 9.60
N ARG A 15 -13.27 6.07 9.44
CA ARG A 15 -12.00 6.28 8.72
C ARG A 15 -12.11 5.80 7.28
N ARG A 16 -11.26 6.37 6.43
CA ARG A 16 -11.14 6.04 4.99
C ARG A 16 -9.78 5.42 4.74
N ALA A 17 -9.73 4.31 4.03
CA ALA A 17 -8.48 3.62 3.71
C ALA A 17 -8.35 3.36 2.21
N LEU A 18 -7.16 3.58 1.66
CA LEU A 18 -6.83 3.26 0.27
C LEU A 18 -5.91 2.03 0.24
N VAL A 19 -6.16 1.08 -0.67
CA VAL A 19 -5.30 -0.08 -0.89
C VAL A 19 -5.01 -0.22 -2.38
N THR A 20 -3.73 -0.22 -2.77
CA THR A 20 -3.32 -0.46 -4.17
C THR A 20 -3.01 -1.94 -4.40
N GLY A 21 -3.28 -2.46 -5.61
CA GLY A 21 -3.15 -3.89 -5.88
C GLY A 21 -4.22 -4.71 -5.12
N ALA A 22 -5.38 -4.12 -4.87
CA ALA A 22 -6.42 -4.67 -3.99
C ALA A 22 -7.25 -5.81 -4.60
N GLY A 23 -7.10 -6.11 -5.89
CA GLY A 23 -7.91 -7.13 -6.58
C GLY A 23 -7.59 -8.57 -6.17
N ARG A 24 -6.40 -8.85 -5.61
CA ARG A 24 -5.96 -10.21 -5.30
C ARG A 24 -4.88 -10.24 -4.21
N GLY A 25 -4.54 -11.45 -3.75
CA GLY A 25 -3.41 -11.72 -2.85
C GLY A 25 -3.43 -10.86 -1.58
N ILE A 26 -2.27 -10.31 -1.21
CA ILE A 26 -2.10 -9.51 0.01
C ILE A 26 -2.96 -8.25 -0.01
N GLY A 27 -3.16 -7.61 -1.17
CA GLY A 27 -4.00 -6.41 -1.28
C GLY A 27 -5.47 -6.72 -0.99
N LEU A 28 -5.99 -7.84 -1.50
CA LEU A 28 -7.33 -8.34 -1.20
C LEU A 28 -7.50 -8.64 0.31
N ALA A 29 -6.51 -9.30 0.91
CA ALA A 29 -6.52 -9.58 2.35
C ALA A 29 -6.51 -8.27 3.17
N ALA A 30 -5.65 -7.32 2.80
CA ALA A 30 -5.53 -6.03 3.48
C ALA A 30 -6.82 -5.20 3.39
N VAL A 31 -7.43 -5.11 2.21
CA VAL A 31 -8.68 -4.34 2.05
C VAL A 31 -9.84 -4.98 2.82
N THR A 32 -9.90 -6.32 2.85
CA THR A 32 -10.88 -7.05 3.64
C THR A 32 -10.72 -6.78 5.13
N ALA A 33 -9.49 -6.88 5.66
CA ALA A 33 -9.20 -6.64 7.07
C ALA A 33 -9.54 -5.20 7.51
N LEU A 34 -9.25 -4.20 6.66
CA LEU A 34 -9.58 -2.80 6.94
C LEU A 34 -11.09 -2.56 6.94
N ALA A 35 -11.82 -3.21 6.02
CA ALA A 35 -13.28 -3.14 5.96
C ALA A 35 -13.93 -3.80 7.19
N GLU A 36 -13.45 -4.97 7.60
CA GLU A 36 -13.89 -5.66 8.83
C GLU A 36 -13.64 -4.82 10.09
N ALA A 37 -12.54 -4.07 10.11
CA ALA A 37 -12.23 -3.10 11.17
C ALA A 37 -13.13 -1.84 11.14
N GLY A 38 -14.00 -1.66 10.14
CA GLY A 38 -14.98 -0.57 10.05
C GLY A 38 -14.58 0.61 9.15
N ALA A 39 -13.45 0.51 8.43
CA ALA A 39 -13.07 1.56 7.49
C ALA A 39 -13.95 1.55 6.24
N HIS A 40 -14.19 2.73 5.67
CA HIS A 40 -14.57 2.84 4.27
C HIS A 40 -13.34 2.61 3.40
N VAL A 41 -13.36 1.58 2.55
CA VAL A 41 -12.19 1.16 1.77
C VAL A 41 -12.31 1.53 0.29
N THR A 42 -11.27 2.16 -0.25
CA THR A 42 -11.08 2.33 -1.69
C THR A 42 -10.11 1.29 -2.22
N LEU A 43 -10.58 0.46 -3.15
CA LEU A 43 -9.78 -0.55 -3.83
C LEU A 43 -9.19 0.05 -5.10
N CYS A 44 -7.87 0.11 -5.20
CA CYS A 44 -7.17 0.63 -6.38
C CYS A 44 -6.42 -0.48 -7.11
N ALA A 45 -6.68 -0.65 -8.40
CA ALA A 45 -5.96 -1.56 -9.28
C ALA A 45 -6.17 -1.17 -10.74
N ARG A 46 -5.36 -1.72 -11.66
CA ARG A 46 -5.49 -1.49 -13.10
C ARG A 46 -6.74 -2.13 -13.70
N THR A 47 -7.03 -3.36 -13.27
CA THR A 47 -8.15 -4.13 -13.79
C THR A 47 -9.43 -3.79 -13.03
N ALA A 48 -10.33 -3.01 -13.63
CA ALA A 48 -11.59 -2.60 -13.00
C ALA A 48 -12.43 -3.79 -12.54
N SER A 49 -12.58 -4.82 -13.39
CA SER A 49 -13.41 -5.99 -13.08
C SER A 49 -12.97 -6.73 -11.81
N GLU A 50 -11.65 -6.86 -11.57
CA GLU A 50 -11.12 -7.52 -10.36
C GLU A 50 -11.53 -6.78 -9.09
N ILE A 51 -11.38 -5.46 -9.04
CA ILE A 51 -11.71 -4.67 -7.85
C ILE A 51 -13.22 -4.47 -7.69
N ASP A 52 -13.98 -4.42 -8.77
CA ASP A 52 -15.44 -4.32 -8.73
C ASP A 52 -16.09 -5.58 -8.15
N GLU A 53 -15.55 -6.76 -8.50
CA GLU A 53 -15.98 -8.03 -7.90
C GLU A 53 -15.74 -8.05 -6.39
N VAL A 54 -14.54 -7.67 -5.96
CA VAL A 54 -14.19 -7.61 -4.52
C VAL A 54 -15.04 -6.58 -3.79
N ALA A 55 -15.19 -5.37 -4.33
CA ALA A 55 -16.01 -4.33 -3.70
C ALA A 55 -17.49 -4.73 -3.62
N SER A 56 -18.01 -5.46 -4.62
CA SER A 56 -19.35 -6.06 -4.56
C SER A 56 -19.47 -7.09 -3.44
N ALA A 57 -18.48 -7.98 -3.29
CA ALA A 57 -18.45 -8.97 -2.22
C ALA A 57 -18.38 -8.32 -0.82
N LEU A 58 -17.56 -7.27 -0.65
CA LEU A 58 -17.47 -6.51 0.61
C LEU A 58 -18.81 -5.83 0.95
N ARG A 59 -19.44 -5.18 -0.02
CA ARG A 59 -20.75 -4.52 0.16
C ARG A 59 -21.85 -5.52 0.51
N LYS A 60 -21.87 -6.71 -0.09
CA LYS A 60 -22.81 -7.80 0.26
C LYS A 60 -22.67 -8.26 1.71
N LYS A 61 -21.48 -8.15 2.29
CA LYS A 61 -21.22 -8.42 3.73
C LYS A 61 -21.57 -7.24 4.64
N GLY A 62 -22.08 -6.12 4.09
CA GLY A 62 -22.44 -4.93 4.86
C GLY A 62 -21.28 -3.95 5.09
N PHE A 63 -20.12 -4.16 4.47
CA PHE A 63 -18.99 -3.24 4.57
C PHE A 63 -19.09 -2.09 3.56
N SER A 64 -18.39 -0.99 3.85
CA SER A 64 -18.36 0.20 2.99
C SER A 64 -17.13 0.17 2.07
N ALA A 65 -17.35 0.13 0.76
CA ALA A 65 -16.29 0.03 -0.23
C ALA A 65 -16.60 0.76 -1.54
N ASP A 66 -15.59 1.35 -2.17
CA ASP A 66 -15.60 1.86 -3.54
C ASP A 66 -14.35 1.45 -4.33
N THR A 67 -14.33 1.72 -5.64
CA THR A 67 -13.25 1.31 -6.54
C THR A 67 -12.59 2.50 -7.23
N LEU A 68 -11.30 2.32 -7.55
CA LEU A 68 -10.47 3.25 -8.31
C LEU A 68 -9.67 2.44 -9.34
N ALA A 69 -10.22 2.32 -10.56
CA ALA A 69 -9.53 1.69 -11.67
C ALA A 69 -8.42 2.61 -12.19
N LEU A 70 -7.18 2.34 -11.80
CA LEU A 70 -6.04 3.21 -12.08
C LEU A 70 -4.71 2.44 -12.01
N ASP A 71 -3.80 2.76 -12.95
CA ASP A 71 -2.41 2.34 -12.89
C ASP A 71 -1.58 3.29 -12.01
N VAL A 72 -1.02 2.77 -10.92
CA VAL A 72 -0.17 3.54 -10.01
C VAL A 72 1.14 4.02 -10.65
N THR A 73 1.56 3.40 -11.76
CA THR A 73 2.75 3.83 -12.51
C THR A 73 2.51 5.12 -13.30
N ASP A 74 1.25 5.47 -13.58
CA ASP A 74 0.86 6.79 -14.04
C ASP A 74 0.78 7.75 -12.84
N VAL A 75 1.96 8.26 -12.48
CA VAL A 75 2.14 9.18 -11.35
C VAL A 75 1.29 10.44 -11.47
N ALA A 76 1.09 10.96 -12.69
CA ALA A 76 0.33 12.17 -12.92
C ALA A 76 -1.18 11.90 -12.69
N ALA A 77 -1.70 10.82 -13.28
CA ALA A 77 -3.10 10.42 -13.08
C ALA A 77 -3.38 10.04 -11.62
N PHE A 78 -2.46 9.33 -10.95
CA PHE A 78 -2.61 9.01 -9.53
C PHE A 78 -2.65 10.24 -8.64
N ARG A 79 -1.76 11.21 -8.89
CA ARG A 79 -1.80 12.49 -8.18
C ARG A 79 -3.13 13.21 -8.39
N ALA A 80 -3.59 13.34 -9.64
CA ALA A 80 -4.85 13.99 -9.96
C ALA A 80 -6.05 13.29 -9.28
N ALA A 81 -6.06 11.96 -9.27
CA ALA A 81 -7.09 11.17 -8.59
C ALA A 81 -7.10 11.40 -7.07
N MET A 82 -5.93 11.54 -6.43
CA MET A 82 -5.85 11.86 -5.01
C MET A 82 -6.29 13.31 -4.70
N GLU A 83 -5.99 14.26 -5.58
CA GLU A 83 -6.43 15.66 -5.45
C GLU A 83 -7.96 15.79 -5.55
N ALA A 84 -8.61 14.96 -6.38
CA ALA A 84 -10.07 14.94 -6.56
C ALA A 84 -10.85 14.19 -5.45
N ARG A 85 -10.15 13.62 -4.46
CA ARG A 85 -10.78 12.84 -3.38
C ARG A 85 -10.53 13.49 -2.03
N ASP A 86 -11.43 13.19 -1.10
CA ASP A 86 -11.23 13.47 0.32
C ASP A 86 -9.96 12.75 0.82
N PRO A 87 -9.27 13.29 1.84
CA PRO A 87 -8.08 12.66 2.39
C PRO A 87 -8.38 11.26 2.95
N TYR A 88 -7.37 10.39 2.85
CA TYR A 88 -7.39 9.08 3.49
C TYR A 88 -6.76 9.14 4.88
N HIS A 89 -7.16 8.21 5.75
CA HIS A 89 -6.59 8.04 7.08
C HIS A 89 -5.58 6.89 7.12
N ALA A 90 -5.73 5.92 6.23
CA ALA A 90 -4.80 4.81 6.05
C ALA A 90 -4.51 4.62 4.55
N PHE A 91 -3.27 4.33 4.21
CA PHE A 91 -2.88 3.95 2.86
C PHE A 91 -1.98 2.72 2.89
N VAL A 92 -2.47 1.63 2.30
CA VAL A 92 -1.68 0.41 2.07
C VAL A 92 -1.17 0.42 0.63
N ASN A 93 0.08 0.84 0.50
CA ASN A 93 0.82 0.91 -0.75
C ASN A 93 1.38 -0.47 -1.10
N ASN A 94 0.50 -1.32 -1.62
CA ASN A 94 0.73 -2.73 -1.84
C ASN A 94 1.06 -3.13 -3.29
N ALA A 95 0.79 -2.28 -4.28
CA ALA A 95 1.06 -2.64 -5.67
C ALA A 95 2.57 -2.92 -5.86
N GLY A 96 2.89 -4.04 -6.48
CA GLY A 96 4.26 -4.49 -6.67
C GLY A 96 4.36 -5.70 -7.58
N THR A 97 5.57 -5.97 -8.05
CA THR A 97 5.89 -7.13 -8.89
C THR A 97 7.26 -7.71 -8.54
N ASN A 98 7.51 -8.92 -9.01
CA ASN A 98 8.78 -9.61 -8.88
C ASN A 98 9.08 -10.34 -10.18
N ARG A 99 10.30 -10.17 -10.71
CA ARG A 99 10.80 -10.87 -11.90
C ARG A 99 12.11 -11.58 -11.55
N PRO A 100 12.04 -12.82 -11.06
CA PRO A 100 13.20 -13.63 -10.72
C PRO A 100 14.18 -13.83 -11.88
N ASN A 101 15.46 -13.52 -11.66
CA ASN A 101 16.51 -13.87 -12.62
C ASN A 101 17.89 -13.94 -11.93
N SER A 102 18.85 -14.62 -12.55
CA SER A 102 20.26 -14.56 -12.14
C SER A 102 20.76 -13.12 -12.25
N PHE A 103 21.63 -12.70 -11.33
CA PHE A 103 22.17 -11.33 -11.35
C PHE A 103 22.90 -10.99 -12.66
N THR A 104 23.60 -11.97 -13.24
CA THR A 104 24.35 -11.81 -14.50
C THR A 104 23.45 -11.65 -15.72
N ASP A 105 22.16 -11.99 -15.59
CA ASP A 105 21.24 -12.13 -16.72
C ASP A 105 19.97 -11.30 -16.55
N VAL A 106 19.93 -10.39 -15.55
CA VAL A 106 18.79 -9.48 -15.35
C VAL A 106 18.65 -8.57 -16.58
N PRO A 107 17.55 -8.65 -17.34
CA PRO A 107 17.32 -7.77 -18.47
C PRO A 107 17.03 -6.33 -18.01
N ILE A 108 17.37 -5.34 -18.83
CA ILE A 108 17.13 -3.93 -18.53
C ILE A 108 15.61 -3.68 -18.39
N GLU A 109 14.81 -4.30 -19.25
CA GLU A 109 13.35 -4.18 -19.24
C GLU A 109 12.72 -4.72 -17.93
N ASP A 110 13.33 -5.75 -17.33
CA ASP A 110 12.89 -6.26 -16.04
C ASP A 110 13.29 -5.31 -14.92
N PHE A 111 14.52 -4.79 -14.97
CA PHE A 111 14.99 -3.77 -14.04
C PHE A 111 14.05 -2.56 -14.03
N ASP A 112 13.77 -2.00 -15.22
CA ASP A 112 12.92 -0.84 -15.39
C ASP A 112 11.49 -1.13 -14.93
N ALA A 113 10.92 -2.28 -15.27
CA ALA A 113 9.58 -2.65 -14.84
C ALA A 113 9.47 -2.78 -13.31
N VAL A 114 10.41 -3.47 -12.67
CA VAL A 114 10.41 -3.67 -11.22
C VAL A 114 10.66 -2.34 -10.50
N MET A 115 11.66 -1.56 -10.91
CA MET A 115 11.99 -0.29 -10.26
C MET A 115 10.91 0.77 -10.49
N ASN A 116 10.31 0.81 -11.69
CA ASN A 116 9.21 1.74 -11.97
C ASN A 116 7.99 1.45 -11.08
N LEU A 117 7.61 0.18 -10.90
CA LEU A 117 6.46 -0.16 -10.05
C LEU A 117 6.79 -0.14 -8.55
N ASN A 118 7.80 -0.89 -8.12
CA ASN A 118 8.06 -1.12 -6.70
C ASN A 118 8.70 0.09 -6.00
N VAL A 119 9.37 0.98 -6.74
CA VAL A 119 10.08 2.14 -6.15
C VAL A 119 9.44 3.43 -6.62
N ARG A 120 9.49 3.75 -7.92
CA ARG A 120 9.04 5.04 -8.43
C ARG A 120 7.54 5.27 -8.17
N ALA A 121 6.70 4.35 -8.61
CA ALA A 121 5.24 4.45 -8.42
C ALA A 121 4.87 4.43 -6.94
N ALA A 122 5.44 3.50 -6.16
CA ALA A 122 5.21 3.43 -4.72
C ALA A 122 5.57 4.74 -4.00
N TYR A 123 6.73 5.33 -4.30
CA TYR A 123 7.17 6.60 -3.71
C TYR A 123 6.19 7.74 -4.01
N PHE A 124 5.84 7.92 -5.28
CA PHE A 124 4.97 9.03 -5.69
C PHE A 124 3.50 8.82 -5.30
N ALA A 125 3.04 7.58 -5.19
CA ALA A 125 1.73 7.27 -4.63
C ALA A 125 1.67 7.67 -3.15
N ALA A 126 2.67 7.29 -2.37
CA ALA A 126 2.78 7.70 -0.96
C ALA A 126 2.86 9.22 -0.81
N GLN A 127 3.66 9.90 -1.63
CA GLN A 127 3.74 11.35 -1.65
C GLN A 127 2.38 12.01 -1.95
N SER A 128 1.66 11.50 -2.95
CA SER A 128 0.35 12.05 -3.35
C SER A 128 -0.68 11.93 -2.23
N VAL A 129 -0.75 10.77 -1.57
CA VAL A 129 -1.64 10.56 -0.42
C VAL A 129 -1.22 11.43 0.77
N ALA A 130 0.08 11.42 1.12
CA ALA A 130 0.62 12.22 2.23
C ALA A 130 0.32 13.71 2.05
N ARG A 131 0.47 14.24 0.83
CA ARG A 131 0.17 15.65 0.54
C ARG A 131 -1.30 16.00 0.82
N ARG A 132 -2.24 15.11 0.51
CA ARG A 132 -3.65 15.30 0.85
C ARG A 132 -3.90 15.24 2.35
N MET A 133 -3.27 14.30 3.04
CA MET A 133 -3.33 14.20 4.50
C MET A 133 -2.81 15.48 5.17
N VAL A 134 -1.61 15.95 4.79
CA VAL A 134 -1.00 17.16 5.32
C VAL A 134 -1.85 18.40 5.03
N SER A 135 -2.25 18.62 3.77
CA SER A 135 -3.04 19.80 3.39
C SER A 135 -4.41 19.86 4.07
N ALA A 136 -5.00 18.72 4.41
CA ALA A 136 -6.28 18.65 5.11
C ALA A 136 -6.13 18.55 6.65
N GLY A 137 -4.90 18.56 7.20
CA GLY A 137 -4.67 18.39 8.63
C GLY A 137 -5.07 17.00 9.17
N VAL A 138 -5.13 16.00 8.31
CA VAL A 138 -5.52 14.63 8.66
C VAL A 138 -4.30 13.82 9.09
N SER A 139 -4.26 13.43 10.36
CA SER A 139 -3.33 12.42 10.86
C SER A 139 -3.67 11.03 10.32
N GLY A 140 -2.69 10.13 10.21
CA GLY A 140 -2.98 8.78 9.80
C GLY A 140 -1.77 7.86 9.65
N SER A 141 -1.86 6.91 8.73
CA SER A 141 -0.82 5.90 8.51
C SER A 141 -0.63 5.57 7.04
N ILE A 142 0.62 5.55 6.60
CA ILE A 142 1.06 4.96 5.33
C ILE A 142 1.78 3.65 5.66
N ILE A 143 1.43 2.60 4.94
CA ILE A 143 1.97 1.25 5.08
C ILE A 143 2.48 0.83 3.72
N ASN A 144 3.80 0.77 3.56
CA ASN A 144 4.43 0.32 2.32
C ASN A 144 4.64 -1.20 2.39
N MET A 145 4.19 -1.92 1.36
CA MET A 145 4.36 -3.37 1.29
C MET A 145 5.76 -3.72 0.80
N SER A 146 6.65 -3.97 1.75
CA SER A 146 8.02 -4.37 1.51
C SER A 146 8.12 -5.90 1.34
N SER A 147 9.14 -6.52 1.90
CA SER A 147 9.35 -7.97 1.94
C SER A 147 10.42 -8.28 2.99
N GLN A 148 10.53 -9.54 3.45
CA GLN A 148 11.77 -9.99 4.10
C GLN A 148 13.01 -9.63 3.27
N MET A 149 12.89 -9.63 1.94
CA MET A 149 13.97 -9.29 1.01
C MET A 149 14.30 -7.79 0.95
N GLY A 150 13.58 -6.95 1.71
CA GLY A 150 14.03 -5.59 2.06
C GLY A 150 15.02 -5.56 3.23
N HIS A 151 15.31 -6.71 3.84
CA HIS A 151 16.22 -6.86 4.97
C HIS A 151 17.28 -7.96 4.77
N VAL A 152 17.04 -8.90 3.86
CA VAL A 152 17.98 -9.99 3.53
C VAL A 152 18.12 -10.15 2.02
N GLY A 153 19.17 -10.83 1.57
CA GLY A 153 19.34 -11.23 0.18
C GLY A 153 18.58 -12.52 -0.17
N GLY A 154 18.50 -12.84 -1.46
CA GLY A 154 17.96 -14.11 -1.96
C GLY A 154 18.57 -14.48 -3.32
N VAL A 155 18.80 -15.77 -3.53
CA VAL A 155 19.30 -16.30 -4.81
C VAL A 155 18.32 -15.96 -5.92
N ASN A 156 18.83 -15.46 -7.05
CA ASN A 156 18.03 -15.01 -8.20
C ASN A 156 16.98 -13.94 -7.86
N ARG A 157 17.30 -13.05 -6.90
CA ARG A 157 16.40 -11.98 -6.41
C ARG A 157 17.10 -10.63 -6.24
N SER A 158 18.27 -10.43 -6.84
CA SER A 158 19.06 -9.19 -6.67
C SER A 158 18.23 -7.92 -6.94
N LEU A 159 17.52 -7.89 -8.07
CA LEU A 159 16.65 -6.79 -8.46
C LEU A 159 15.48 -6.56 -7.48
N TYR A 160 14.78 -7.63 -7.09
CA TYR A 160 13.66 -7.51 -6.14
C TYR A 160 14.16 -7.03 -4.77
N CYS A 161 15.27 -7.58 -4.28
CA CYS A 161 15.92 -7.12 -3.06
C CYS A 161 16.23 -5.63 -3.16
N ALA A 162 16.92 -5.19 -4.21
CA ALA A 162 17.24 -3.77 -4.41
C ALA A 162 15.99 -2.87 -4.32
N SER A 163 14.89 -3.27 -4.97
CA SER A 163 13.63 -2.52 -4.92
C SER A 163 13.01 -2.44 -3.52
N LYS A 164 13.09 -3.51 -2.72
CA LYS A 164 12.53 -3.55 -1.36
C LYS A 164 13.42 -2.88 -0.32
N TRP A 165 14.74 -2.95 -0.50
CA TRP A 165 15.68 -2.16 0.30
C TRP A 165 15.51 -0.65 0.05
N ALA A 166 15.27 -0.23 -1.19
CA ALA A 166 14.92 1.16 -1.50
C ALA A 166 13.65 1.60 -0.75
N MET A 167 12.64 0.73 -0.70
CA MET A 167 11.41 0.95 0.05
C MET A 167 11.61 1.08 1.56
N GLU A 168 12.45 0.24 2.17
CA GLU A 168 12.83 0.41 3.57
C GLU A 168 13.52 1.76 3.82
N GLY A 169 14.44 2.15 2.93
CA GLY A 169 15.17 3.41 3.02
C GLY A 169 14.25 4.62 2.97
N PHE A 170 13.43 4.73 1.92
CA PHE A 170 12.54 5.89 1.80
C PHE A 170 11.43 5.90 2.85
N SER A 171 10.96 4.75 3.33
CA SER A 171 9.89 4.71 4.33
C SER A 171 10.34 5.31 5.67
N LYS A 172 11.60 5.07 6.06
CA LYS A 172 12.21 5.66 7.25
C LYS A 172 12.35 7.18 7.12
N ALA A 173 12.81 7.67 5.96
CA ALA A 173 12.91 9.10 5.70
C ALA A 173 11.52 9.77 5.71
N MET A 174 10.55 9.21 4.99
CA MET A 174 9.16 9.71 4.97
C MET A 174 8.53 9.76 6.36
N ALA A 175 8.82 8.79 7.23
CA ALA A 175 8.33 8.81 8.61
C ALA A 175 8.80 10.05 9.38
N LEU A 176 10.05 10.46 9.18
CA LEU A 176 10.61 11.67 9.80
C LEU A 176 10.02 12.93 9.18
N ASP A 177 9.93 12.99 7.85
CA ASP A 177 9.38 14.14 7.12
C ASP A 177 7.93 14.44 7.51
N LEU A 178 7.15 13.39 7.82
CA LEU A 178 5.71 13.48 8.10
C LEU A 178 5.36 13.46 9.60
N ALA A 179 6.36 13.34 10.48
CA ALA A 179 6.14 13.20 11.93
C ALA A 179 5.37 14.38 12.53
N ALA A 180 5.70 15.62 12.13
CA ALA A 180 5.03 16.84 12.61
C ALA A 180 3.53 16.87 12.24
N SER A 181 3.16 16.22 11.14
CA SER A 181 1.77 16.09 10.69
C SER A 181 1.03 14.90 11.33
N LYS A 182 1.67 14.19 12.28
CA LYS A 182 1.12 13.00 12.93
C LYS A 182 0.72 11.90 11.93
N ILE A 183 1.49 11.77 10.86
CA ILE A 183 1.33 10.70 9.87
C ILE A 183 2.47 9.71 10.08
N ARG A 184 2.11 8.46 10.39
CA ARG A 184 3.08 7.39 10.58
C ARG A 184 3.38 6.74 9.25
N VAL A 185 4.62 6.34 9.03
CA VAL A 185 5.01 5.53 7.86
C VAL A 185 5.70 4.27 8.36
N ASN A 186 5.20 3.11 7.97
CA ASN A 186 5.75 1.82 8.34
C ASN A 186 5.84 0.92 7.11
N THR A 187 6.67 -0.11 7.20
CA THR A 187 6.73 -1.19 6.21
C THR A 187 6.10 -2.46 6.78
N LEU A 188 5.41 -3.22 5.91
CA LEU A 188 5.07 -4.61 6.18
C LEU A 188 6.00 -5.48 5.35
N CYS A 189 6.62 -6.48 5.99
CA CYS A 189 7.69 -7.28 5.38
C CYS A 189 7.36 -8.78 5.36
N PRO A 190 6.40 -9.22 4.52
CA PRO A 190 6.05 -10.63 4.43
C PRO A 190 7.22 -11.52 3.99
N THR A 191 7.18 -12.77 4.45
CA THR A 191 7.89 -13.89 3.85
C THR A 191 7.09 -14.46 2.67
N PHE A 192 7.37 -15.69 2.24
CA PHE A 192 6.58 -16.40 1.25
C PHE A 192 5.15 -16.60 1.76
N ILE A 193 4.19 -16.10 0.98
CA ILE A 193 2.76 -16.28 1.20
C ILE A 193 2.20 -16.81 -0.11
N GLU A 194 1.27 -17.76 -0.02
CA GLU A 194 0.53 -18.23 -1.18
C GLU A 194 -0.36 -17.09 -1.69
N THR A 195 -0.05 -16.61 -2.89
CA THR A 195 -0.83 -15.63 -3.63
C THR A 195 -0.98 -16.12 -5.06
N PRO A 196 -2.04 -15.71 -5.79
CA PRO A 196 -2.28 -16.17 -7.17
C PRO A 196 -1.12 -15.91 -8.14
#